data_AF-A0A534WTI2-F1
#
_entry.id   AF-A0A534WTI2-F1
#
_cell.length_a   1.000
_cell.length_b   1.000
_cell.length_c   1.000
_cell.angle_alpha   90.00
_cell.angle_beta   90.00
_cell.angle_gamma   90.00
#
_symmetry.space_group_name_H-M   'P 1'
#
loop_
_entity.id
_entity.type
_entity.pdbx_description
1 polymer ?
#
loop_
_entity_poly.entity_id
_entity_poly.type
_entity_poly.pdbx_seq_one_letter_code
_entity_poly.pdbx_strand_id
1 'polypeptide(L)' 'MPFVVTCRTCWEQVLTADVIDDEAECALRDHFMLAHRDVEQPATRDELLRLFYVVSVLPPAA' A
#
# COMPACT_ATOMS: atom_id res chain seq x y z
N MET A 1 5.27 4.30 14.65
CA MET A 1 4.88 2.88 14.82
C MET A 1 4.65 2.41 13.40
N PRO A 2 5.55 1.60 12.85
CA PRO A 2 5.49 1.27 11.44
C PRO A 2 4.26 0.42 11.16
N PHE A 3 3.64 0.66 10.01
CA PHE A 3 2.59 -0.17 9.47
C PHE A 3 3.07 -0.82 8.18
N VAL A 4 2.50 -1.98 7.89
CA VAL A 4 2.70 -2.72 6.65
C VAL A 4 1.53 -2.43 5.74
N VAL A 5 1.84 -2.06 4.50
CA VAL A 5 0.87 -1.88 3.43
C VAL A 5 0.87 -3.13 2.57
N THR A 6 -0.28 -3.77 2.46
CA THR A 6 -0.49 -5.00 1.69
C THR A 6 -1.47 -4.72 0.56
N CYS A 7 -1.17 -5.16 -0.67
CA CYS A 7 -2.10 -5.05 -1.78
C CYS A 7 -3.33 -5.95 -1.53
N ARG A 8 -4.54 -5.41 -1.64
CA ARG A 8 -5.78 -6.19 -1.41
C ARG A 8 -5.99 -7.28 -2.44
N THR A 9 -5.52 -7.05 -3.66
CA THR A 9 -5.74 -7.95 -4.78
C THR A 9 -4.65 -9.03 -4.85
N CYS A 10 -3.39 -8.66 -4.63
CA CYS A 10 -2.25 -9.59 -4.67
C CYS A 10 -1.99 -10.29 -3.34
N TRP A 11 -2.49 -9.75 -2.22
CA TRP A 11 -2.14 -10.16 -0.86
C TRP A 11 -0.63 -10.09 -0.55
N GLU A 12 0.12 -9.34 -1.36
CA GLU A 12 1.55 -9.12 -1.18
C GLU A 12 1.82 -7.89 -0.32
N GLN A 13 2.81 -8.00 0.56
CA GLN A 13 3.35 -6.85 1.27
C GLN A 13 4.12 -5.96 0.28
N VAL A 14 3.69 -4.70 0.19
CA VAL A 14 4.21 -3.73 -0.78
C VAL A 14 5.21 -2.78 -0.13
N LEU A 15 4.88 -2.31 1.07
CA LEU A 15 5.66 -1.28 1.76
C LEU A 15 5.56 -1.48 3.27
N THR A 16 6.61 -1.09 3.99
CA THR A 16 6.56 -0.82 5.43
C THR A 16 6.92 0.63 5.65
N ALA A 17 6.06 1.40 6.30
CA ALA A 17 6.28 2.83 6.53
C ALA A 17 5.67 3.28 7.86
N ASP A 18 6.21 4.34 8.47
CA ASP A 18 5.63 4.99 9.65
C ASP A 18 4.54 6.02 9.28
N VAL A 19 4.58 6.54 8.05
CA VAL A 19 3.62 7.50 7.48
C VAL A 19 3.50 7.26 5.97
N ILE A 20 2.31 7.49 5.40
CA ILE A 20 2.12 7.49 3.93
C ILE A 20 2.35 8.93 3.45
N ASP A 21 3.59 9.22 3.08
CA ASP A 21 3.96 10.44 2.39
C ASP A 21 3.81 10.28 0.86
N ASP A 22 4.20 11.31 0.12
CA ASP A 22 4.08 11.30 -1.35
C ASP A 22 4.99 10.25 -2.01
N GLU A 23 6.10 9.90 -1.38
CA GLU A 23 7.02 8.87 -1.88
C GLU A 23 6.42 7.46 -1.68
N ALA A 24 5.88 7.20 -0.49
CA ALA A 24 5.12 5.99 -0.20
C ALA A 24 3.91 5.86 -1.14
N GLU A 25 3.18 6.94 -1.38
CA GLU A 25 2.06 6.95 -2.33
C GLU A 25 2.50 6.61 -3.75
N CYS A 26 3.60 7.20 -4.23
CA CYS A 26 4.16 6.87 -5.54
C CYS A 26 4.55 5.39 -5.63
N ALA A 27 5.21 4.84 -4.61
CA ALA A 27 5.58 3.43 -4.57
C ALA A 27 4.37 2.50 -4.61
N LEU A 28 3.29 2.83 -3.89
CA LEU A 28 2.03 2.08 -3.93
C LEU A 28 1.39 2.12 -5.33
N ARG A 29 1.37 3.30 -5.96
CA ARG A 29 0.83 3.45 -7.32
C ARG A 29 1.65 2.67 -8.34
N ASP A 30 2.97 2.72 -8.25
CA ASP A 30 3.86 1.98 -9.15
C ASP A 30 3.70 0.47 -8.99
N HIS A 31 3.61 -0.03 -7.74
CA HIS A 31 3.29 -1.43 -7.49
C HIS A 31 1.94 -1.81 -8.09
N PHE A 32 0.90 -1.00 -7.86
CA PHE A 32 -0.44 -1.25 -8.41
C PHE A 32 -0.40 -1.33 -9.94
N MET A 33 0.30 -0.39 -10.58
CA MET A 33 0.43 -0.35 -12.04
C MET A 33 1.19 -1.54 -12.64
N LEU A 34 2.21 -2.02 -11.94
CA LEU A 34 2.98 -3.19 -12.36
C LEU A 34 2.19 -4.49 -12.16
N ALA A 35 1.48 -4.61 -11.03
CA ALA A 35 0.74 -5.82 -10.65
C ALA A 35 -0.64 -5.93 -11.31
N HIS A 36 -1.27 -4.80 -11.65
CA HIS A 36 -2.65 -4.73 -12.17
C HIS A 36 -2.73 -3.99 -13.50
N ARG A 37 -1.98 -4.45 -14.49
CA ARG A 37 -1.87 -3.82 -15.83
C ARG A 37 -3.23 -3.63 -16.53
N ASP A 38 -4.22 -4.47 -16.22
CA ASP A 38 -5.55 -4.44 -16.84
C ASP A 38 -6.59 -3.62 -16.05
N VAL A 39 -6.20 -3.02 -14.91
CA VAL A 39 -7.10 -2.22 -14.06
C VAL A 39 -6.87 -0.73 -14.31
N GLU A 40 -7.96 0.03 -14.38
CA GLU A 40 -7.89 1.48 -14.55
C GLU A 40 -7.09 2.12 -13.41
N GLN A 41 -6.26 3.10 -13.75
CA GLN A 41 -5.46 3.82 -12.77
C GLN A 41 -6.35 4.52 -11.76
N PRO A 42 -6.07 4.42 -10.44
CA PRO A 42 -6.79 5.19 -9.45
C PRO A 42 -6.58 6.68 -9.73
N ALA A 43 -7.69 7.42 -9.86
CA ALA A 43 -7.68 8.84 -10.20
C ALA A 43 -7.32 9.71 -8.99
N THR A 44 -7.47 9.17 -7.78
CA THR A 44 -7.20 9.87 -6.52
C THR A 44 -6.42 9.02 -5.53
N ARG A 45 -5.71 9.69 -4.61
CA ARG A 45 -5.03 9.05 -3.48
C ARG A 45 -5.99 8.19 -2.65
N ASP A 46 -7.20 8.66 -2.38
CA ASP A 46 -8.18 7.91 -1.58
C ASP A 46 -8.61 6.60 -2.26
N GLU A 47 -8.76 6.60 -3.58
CA GLU A 47 -9.01 5.38 -4.34
C GLU A 47 -7.82 4.42 -4.30
N LEU A 48 -6.60 4.95 -4.46
CA LEU A 48 -5.39 4.15 -4.32
C LEU A 48 -5.33 3.48 -2.94
N LEU A 49 -5.52 4.24 -1.87
CA LEU A 49 -5.45 3.72 -0.50
C LEU A 49 -6.52 2.66 -0.21
N ARG A 50 -7.70 2.74 -0.84
CA ARG A 50 -8.74 1.69 -0.74
C ARG A 50 -8.33 0.37 -1.37
N LEU A 51 -7.31 0.34 -2.23
CA LEU A 51 -6.78 -0.86 -2.87
C LEU A 51 -5.70 -1.56 -2.03
N PHE A 52 -5.35 -0.98 -0.88
CA PHE A 52 -4.39 -1.56 0.07
C PHE A 52 -5.03 -1.78 1.44
N TYR A 53 -4.53 -2.79 2.16
CA TYR A 53 -4.76 -2.94 3.59
C TYR A 53 -3.55 -2.38 4.34
N VAL A 54 -3.83 -1.64 5.41
CA VAL A 54 -2.80 -1.15 6.33
C VAL A 54 -2.90 -1.97 7.61
N VAL A 55 -1.83 -2.68 7.94
CA VAL A 55 -1.71 -3.46 9.16
C VAL A 55 -0.67 -2.79 10.05
N SER A 56 -1.09 -2.27 11.20
CA SER A 56 -0.16 -1.78 12.21
C SER A 56 0.63 -2.96 12.78
N VAL A 57 1.96 -2.91 12.67
CA VAL A 57 2.81 -3.94 13.28
C VAL A 57 2.96 -3.59 14.75
N LEU A 58 2.21 -4.26 15.62
CA LEU A 58 2.53 -4.24 17.05
C LEU A 58 3.91 -4.91 17.21
N PRO A 59 4.84 -4.34 18.00
CA PRO A 59 6.06 -5.05 18.34
C PRO A 59 5.67 -6.40 18.96
N PRO A 60 6.32 -7.52 18.58
CA PRO A 60 6.09 -8.78 19.26
C PRO A 60 6.34 -8.54 20.76
N ALA A 61 5.35 -8.89 21.58
CA ALA A 61 5.45 -8.76 23.02
C ALA A 61 6.73 -9.47 23.48
N ALA A 62 7.59 -8.72 24.18
CA ALA A 62 8.91 -9.14 24.62
C ALA A 62 8.86 -10.38 25.53
#